data_AF-A0A5C9BWC2-F1
#
_entry.id   AF-A0A5C9BWC2-F1
#
_cell.length_a   1.000
_cell.length_b   1.000
_cell.length_c   1.000
_cell.angle_alpha   90.00
_cell.angle_beta   90.00
_cell.angle_gamma   90.00
#
_symmetry.space_group_name_H-M   'P 1'
#
loop_
_entity.id
_entity.type
_entity.pdbx_description
1 polymer ?
#
loop_
_entity_poly.entity_id
_entity_poly.type
_entity_poly.pdbx_seq_one_letter_code
_entity_poly.pdbx_strand_id
1 'polypeptide(L)'
;MKKQLAGMFTITLLSTASIPSIAGVDPGLAVLWKGQAQYQATVDNKLDPSGHTVSALNLTISADGKVVGNSPENGCSLLGIATLTPSPSRVDLDLTMSGCRYAGYNMRWSGSIAVVSKGQAGTVAQLNLNTGILGVGRWRAIYDLKATLSH
;
A
#
# COMPACT_ATOMS: atom_id res chain seq x y z
N MET A 1 -65.92 -15.36 21.55
CA MET A 1 -65.39 -14.50 22.63
C MET A 1 -63.97 -14.06 22.26
N LYS A 2 -63.65 -12.78 22.54
CA LYS A 2 -62.49 -12.00 22.09
C LYS A 2 -61.18 -12.28 22.88
N LYS A 3 -60.02 -12.05 22.22
CA LYS A 3 -58.76 -11.36 22.64
C LYS A 3 -57.54 -12.06 21.98
N GLN A 4 -56.85 -11.51 20.96
CA GLN A 4 -55.75 -10.49 20.98
C GLN A 4 -54.61 -10.83 21.97
N LEU A 5 -53.31 -10.63 21.74
CA LEU A 5 -52.39 -10.33 20.61
C LEU A 5 -50.98 -10.27 21.27
N ALA A 6 -49.90 -10.63 20.55
CA ALA A 6 -48.47 -10.27 20.74
C ALA A 6 -47.58 -11.52 20.56
N GLY A 7 -46.67 -11.65 19.59
CA GLY A 7 -45.97 -10.64 18.81
C GLY A 7 -44.53 -10.51 19.31
N MET A 8 -43.62 -11.36 18.81
CA MET A 8 -42.18 -11.12 18.92
C MET A 8 -41.47 -11.70 17.69
N PHE A 9 -41.41 -10.88 16.64
CA PHE A 9 -40.55 -11.09 15.48
C PHE A 9 -39.12 -10.74 15.89
N THR A 10 -38.22 -11.73 15.89
CA THR A 10 -36.79 -11.46 16.04
C THR A 10 -36.22 -11.20 14.64
N ILE A 11 -35.96 -9.93 14.33
CA ILE A 11 -35.26 -9.52 13.11
C ILE A 11 -33.77 -9.56 13.41
N THR A 12 -33.07 -10.59 12.93
CA THR A 12 -31.60 -10.60 12.92
C THR A 12 -31.16 -9.75 11.73
N LEU A 13 -30.77 -8.49 11.97
CA LEU A 13 -30.14 -7.66 10.94
C LEU A 13 -28.76 -8.25 10.59
N LEU A 14 -28.65 -8.92 9.44
CA LEU A 14 -27.38 -9.01 8.72
C LEU A 14 -27.11 -7.66 8.07
N SER A 15 -26.33 -6.80 8.73
CA SER A 15 -25.75 -5.64 8.05
C SER A 15 -24.40 -6.01 7.46
N THR A 16 -24.40 -6.70 6.31
CA THR A 16 -23.28 -6.56 5.39
C THR A 16 -23.41 -5.18 4.77
N ALA A 17 -22.63 -4.21 5.25
CA ALA A 17 -22.49 -2.94 4.57
C ALA A 17 -21.86 -3.19 3.20
N SER A 18 -22.71 -3.36 2.18
CA SER A 18 -22.29 -3.37 0.79
C SER A 18 -21.82 -1.97 0.44
N ILE A 19 -20.51 -1.80 0.28
CA ILE A 19 -19.92 -0.58 -0.25
C ILE A 19 -20.50 -0.38 -1.66
N PRO A 20 -21.12 0.78 -1.98
CA PRO A 20 -21.63 1.03 -3.31
C PRO A 20 -20.45 1.02 -4.30
N SER A 21 -20.50 0.07 -5.24
CA SER A 21 -19.59 0.03 -6.39
C SER A 21 -19.82 1.29 -7.22
N ILE A 22 -18.83 2.18 -7.27
CA ILE A 22 -18.83 3.31 -8.19
C ILE A 22 -18.59 2.72 -9.58
N ALA A 23 -19.63 2.69 -10.40
CA ALA A 23 -19.57 2.23 -11.78
C ALA A 23 -18.50 3.02 -12.55
N GLY A 24 -17.42 2.35 -12.94
CA GLY A 24 -16.39 2.92 -13.82
C GLY A 24 -14.94 2.82 -13.33
N VAL A 25 -14.68 2.35 -12.11
CA VAL A 25 -13.32 2.05 -11.64
C VAL A 25 -13.11 0.54 -11.68
N ASP A 26 -12.07 0.08 -12.39
CA ASP A 26 -11.65 -1.32 -12.33
C ASP A 26 -11.38 -1.68 -10.85
N PRO A 27 -12.14 -2.61 -10.24
CA PRO A 27 -11.96 -3.00 -8.84
C PRO A 27 -10.61 -3.68 -8.58
N GLY A 28 -9.83 -3.99 -9.62
CA GLY A 28 -8.56 -4.73 -9.54
C GLY A 28 -7.43 -4.06 -8.75
N LEU A 29 -7.54 -2.77 -8.40
CA LEU A 29 -6.54 -2.11 -7.53
C LEU A 29 -6.96 -2.04 -6.06
N ALA A 30 -8.27 -2.08 -5.76
CA ALA A 30 -8.88 -2.11 -4.42
C ALA A 30 -8.66 -3.44 -3.71
N VAL A 31 -7.39 -3.84 -3.63
CA VAL A 31 -6.95 -5.16 -3.21
C VAL A 31 -5.75 -5.01 -2.28
N LEU A 32 -5.65 -5.98 -1.37
CA LEU A 32 -4.50 -6.13 -0.49
C LEU A 32 -3.38 -6.86 -1.23
N TRP A 33 -2.33 -6.13 -1.56
CA TRP A 33 -1.08 -6.63 -2.10
C TRP A 33 -0.14 -7.07 -0.99
N LYS A 34 0.45 -8.27 -1.12
CA LYS A 34 1.39 -8.83 -0.14
C LYS A 34 2.64 -9.34 -0.82
N GLY A 35 3.79 -9.16 -0.18
CA GLY A 35 5.05 -9.73 -0.65
C GLY A 35 6.24 -9.32 0.20
N GLN A 36 7.43 -9.54 -0.34
CA GLN A 36 8.69 -9.11 0.28
C GLN A 36 9.18 -7.83 -0.38
N ALA A 37 9.61 -6.88 0.45
CA ALA A 37 10.19 -5.63 0.02
C ALA A 37 11.64 -5.53 0.49
N GLN A 38 12.54 -5.21 -0.43
CA GLN A 38 13.90 -4.80 -0.12
C GLN A 38 13.93 -3.31 0.15
N TYR A 39 14.48 -2.95 1.30
CA TYR A 39 14.78 -1.58 1.70
C TYR A 39 16.28 -1.38 1.61
N GLN A 40 16.69 -0.24 1.06
CA GLN A 40 18.09 0.11 0.90
C GLN A 40 18.30 1.59 1.21
N ALA A 41 19.35 1.89 1.97
CA ALA A 41 19.81 3.23 2.28
C ALA A 41 21.24 3.42 1.80
N THR A 42 21.47 4.48 1.04
CA THR A 42 22.81 4.95 0.67
C THR A 42 23.01 6.32 1.29
N VAL A 43 23.93 6.45 2.24
CA VAL A 43 24.22 7.70 2.97
C VAL A 43 25.65 8.13 2.67
N ASP A 44 25.82 9.39 2.26
CA ASP A 44 27.10 9.98 1.85
C ASP A 44 27.88 9.04 0.88
N ASN A 45 27.16 8.51 -0.11
CA ASN A 45 27.63 7.57 -1.14
C ASN A 45 28.12 6.20 -0.63
N LYS A 46 27.70 5.78 0.57
CA LYS A 46 27.98 4.44 1.12
C LYS A 46 26.68 3.74 1.47
N LEU A 47 26.60 2.44 1.17
CA LEU A 47 25.51 1.61 1.64
C LEU A 47 25.51 1.62 3.18
N ASP A 48 24.38 1.95 3.78
CA ASP A 48 24.19 1.88 5.22
C ASP A 48 23.57 0.51 5.57
N PRO A 49 24.31 -0.41 6.21
CA PRO A 49 23.81 -1.74 6.54
C PRO A 49 22.59 -1.70 7.47
N SER A 50 22.45 -0.66 8.29
CA SER A 50 21.31 -0.51 9.21
C SER A 50 20.02 -0.14 8.49
N GLY A 51 20.12 0.41 7.28
CA GLY A 51 19.04 0.64 6.34
C GLY A 51 19.08 -0.36 5.18
N HIS A 52 19.52 -1.60 5.40
CA HIS A 52 19.41 -2.65 4.40
C HIS A 52 18.72 -3.88 5.00
N THR A 53 17.53 -4.19 4.49
CA THR A 53 16.72 -5.31 4.99
C THR A 53 15.73 -5.77 3.94
N VAL A 54 15.30 -7.03 4.05
CA VAL A 54 14.17 -7.58 3.29
C VAL A 54 13.11 -7.96 4.30
N SER A 55 11.93 -7.35 4.21
CA SER A 55 10.83 -7.58 5.13
C SER A 55 9.49 -7.68 4.41
N ALA A 56 8.50 -8.26 5.09
CA ALA A 56 7.16 -8.35 4.54
C ALA A 56 6.58 -6.94 4.34
N LEU A 57 5.86 -6.75 3.25
CA LEU A 57 5.13 -5.53 2.94
C LEU A 57 3.70 -5.88 2.55
N ASN A 58 2.76 -5.21 3.21
CA ASN A 58 1.36 -5.20 2.83
C ASN A 58 1.00 -3.80 2.32
N LEU A 59 0.27 -3.72 1.20
CA LEU A 59 -0.16 -2.47 0.59
C LEU A 59 -1.59 -2.61 0.09
N THR A 60 -2.45 -1.64 0.37
CA THR A 60 -3.82 -1.56 -0.15
C THR A 60 -3.98 -0.24 -0.88
N ILE A 61 -4.52 -0.28 -2.10
CA ILE A 61 -4.79 0.90 -2.92
C ILE A 61 -6.29 0.95 -3.14
N SER A 62 -7.01 1.81 -2.43
CA SER A 62 -8.46 1.91 -2.51
C SER A 62 -8.90 2.44 -3.89
N ALA A 63 -10.15 2.18 -4.28
CA ALA A 63 -10.69 2.63 -5.57
C ALA A 63 -10.73 4.16 -5.74
N ASP A 64 -10.71 4.90 -4.63
CA ASP A 64 -10.60 6.37 -4.60
C ASP A 64 -9.14 6.87 -4.63
N GLY A 65 -8.17 5.97 -4.78
CA GLY A 65 -6.75 6.28 -4.80
C GLY A 65 -6.12 6.37 -3.42
N LYS A 66 -6.83 6.13 -2.31
CA LYS A 66 -6.21 6.11 -0.98
C LYS A 66 -5.27 4.92 -0.83
N VAL A 67 -4.05 5.17 -0.38
CA VAL A 67 -3.05 4.11 -0.15
C VAL A 67 -2.76 3.96 1.33
N VAL A 68 -2.82 2.72 1.81
CA VAL A 68 -2.41 2.33 3.16
C VAL A 68 -1.51 1.10 3.09
N GLY A 69 -0.49 1.04 3.91
CA GLY A 69 0.41 -0.12 3.94
C GLY A 69 1.19 -0.21 5.23
N ASN A 70 1.83 -1.35 5.44
CA ASN A 70 2.66 -1.60 6.60
C ASN A 70 3.73 -2.66 6.31
N SER A 71 4.88 -2.49 6.96
CA SER A 71 5.96 -3.49 7.02
C SER A 71 6.28 -3.78 8.48
N PRO A 72 5.62 -4.80 9.07
CA PRO A 72 5.67 -5.05 10.52
C PRO A 72 7.08 -5.24 11.06
N GLU A 73 7.92 -6.01 10.37
CA GLU A 73 9.28 -6.32 10.85
C GLU A 73 10.18 -5.08 10.85
N ASN A 74 9.90 -4.12 9.96
CA ASN A 74 10.58 -2.82 9.90
C ASN A 74 9.91 -1.71 10.72
N GLY A 75 8.74 -1.98 11.31
CA GLY A 75 7.93 -0.98 12.03
C GLY A 75 7.27 0.09 11.14
N CYS A 76 7.50 0.05 9.83
CA CYS A 76 7.04 1.09 8.92
C CYS A 76 5.53 1.02 8.67
N SER A 77 4.88 2.17 8.70
CA SER A 77 3.51 2.41 8.23
C SER A 77 3.56 3.36 7.03
N LEU A 78 2.78 3.05 5.99
CA LEU A 78 2.71 3.81 4.74
C LEU A 78 1.30 4.40 4.60
N LEU A 79 1.20 5.70 4.37
CA LEU A 79 -0.06 6.39 4.08
C LEU A 79 0.14 7.33 2.90
N GLY A 80 -0.81 7.38 1.97
CA GLY A 80 -0.69 8.32 0.86
C GLY A 80 -1.78 8.17 -0.18
N ILE A 81 -1.45 8.55 -1.41
CA ILE A 81 -2.36 8.57 -2.54
C ILE A 81 -1.74 7.92 -3.78
N ALA A 82 -2.60 7.37 -4.62
CA ALA A 82 -2.27 6.88 -5.95
C ALA A 82 -2.90 7.79 -6.99
N THR A 83 -2.13 8.13 -8.02
CA THR A 83 -2.67 8.79 -9.21
C THR A 83 -3.24 7.73 -10.13
N LEU A 84 -4.57 7.61 -10.14
CA LEU A 84 -5.28 6.64 -10.95
C LEU A 84 -5.39 7.12 -12.40
N THR A 85 -5.10 6.22 -13.34
CA THR A 85 -5.28 6.47 -14.78
C THR A 85 -6.37 5.54 -15.34
N PRO A 86 -7.03 5.88 -16.46
CA PRO A 86 -8.13 5.08 -17.01
C PRO A 86 -7.80 3.63 -17.42
N SER A 87 -6.52 3.28 -17.59
CA SER A 87 -6.05 1.92 -17.90
C SER A 87 -4.82 1.58 -17.04
N PRO A 88 -4.97 1.37 -15.72
CA PRO A 88 -3.81 1.36 -14.84
C PRO A 88 -3.18 -0.04 -14.79
N SER A 89 -2.37 -0.38 -15.80
CA SER A 89 -1.32 -1.39 -15.63
C SER A 89 -0.19 -0.89 -14.73
N ARG A 90 -0.12 0.44 -14.53
CA ARG A 90 0.79 1.15 -13.63
C ARG A 90 0.04 2.31 -12.97
N VAL A 91 0.30 2.53 -11.68
CA VAL A 91 -0.14 3.73 -10.96
C VAL A 91 1.05 4.38 -10.27
N ASP A 92 1.06 5.71 -10.29
CA ASP A 92 2.04 6.49 -9.55
C ASP A 92 1.59 6.64 -8.10
N LEU A 93 2.55 6.61 -7.19
CA LEU A 93 2.32 6.61 -5.75
C LEU A 93 3.05 7.79 -5.14
N ASP A 94 2.36 8.44 -4.20
CA ASP A 94 2.94 9.44 -3.33
C ASP A 94 2.57 9.11 -1.88
N LEU A 95 3.57 8.66 -1.12
CA LEU A 95 3.40 8.03 0.18
C LEU A 95 4.23 8.75 1.23
N THR A 96 3.77 8.71 2.47
CA THR A 96 4.55 9.05 3.65
C THR A 96 4.79 7.78 4.45
N MET A 97 6.05 7.50 4.71
CA MET A 97 6.48 6.45 5.62
C MET A 97 6.70 7.02 7.03
N SER A 98 6.20 6.32 8.03
CA SER A 98 6.30 6.72 9.44
C SER A 98 6.40 5.50 10.36
N GLY A 99 6.90 5.70 11.58
CA GLY A 99 7.08 4.61 12.57
C GLY A 99 8.22 3.64 12.27
N CYS A 100 9.01 3.89 11.22
CA CYS A 100 10.08 3.00 10.79
C CYS A 100 11.19 2.89 11.83
N ARG A 101 11.67 1.66 12.08
CA ARG A 101 12.81 1.38 12.96
C ARG A 101 14.08 2.08 12.49
N TYR A 102 14.34 2.09 11.18
CA TYR A 102 15.40 2.90 10.59
C TYR A 102 14.88 4.32 10.37
N ALA A 103 15.43 5.28 11.13
CA ALA A 103 14.92 6.65 11.18
C ALA A 103 14.90 7.34 9.81
N GLY A 104 15.88 7.05 8.95
CA GLY A 104 16.04 7.63 7.62
C GLY A 104 14.91 7.31 6.63
N TYR A 105 14.00 6.39 6.93
CA TYR A 105 12.83 6.12 6.08
C TYR A 105 11.60 6.95 6.43
N ASN A 106 11.58 7.65 7.58
CA ASN A 106 10.42 8.40 8.05
C ASN A 106 10.25 9.73 7.30
N MET A 107 9.85 9.66 6.02
CA MET A 107 9.71 10.79 5.12
C MET A 107 8.73 10.50 3.99
N ARG A 108 8.60 11.47 3.06
CA ARG A 108 7.82 11.31 1.84
C ARG A 108 8.59 10.48 0.82
N TRP A 109 7.88 9.60 0.12
CA TRP A 109 8.34 8.70 -0.92
C TRP A 109 7.47 8.88 -2.15
N SER A 110 8.08 8.75 -3.32
CA SER A 110 7.35 8.72 -4.59
C SER A 110 7.79 7.51 -5.41
N GLY A 111 6.95 7.10 -6.34
CA GLY A 111 7.28 6.02 -7.24
C GLY A 111 6.05 5.44 -7.89
N SER A 112 6.03 4.12 -8.09
CA SER A 112 4.92 3.46 -8.76
C SER A 112 4.81 1.99 -8.39
N ILE A 113 3.61 1.45 -8.59
CA ILE A 113 3.36 0.02 -8.67
C ILE A 113 2.82 -0.32 -10.05
N ALA A 114 3.31 -1.40 -10.65
CA ALA A 114 2.89 -1.86 -11.96
C ALA A 114 2.59 -3.36 -11.93
N VAL A 115 1.47 -3.77 -12.52
CA VAL A 115 1.11 -5.17 -12.73
C VAL A 115 2.00 -5.75 -13.82
N VAL A 116 2.79 -6.77 -13.48
CA VAL A 116 3.75 -7.40 -14.39
C VAL A 116 3.26 -8.73 -14.95
N SER A 117 2.36 -9.43 -14.24
CA SER A 117 1.72 -10.63 -14.78
C SER A 117 0.32 -10.83 -14.18
N LYS A 118 -0.61 -11.29 -15.01
CA LYS A 118 -1.94 -11.76 -14.59
C LYS A 118 -2.06 -13.23 -14.98
N GLY A 119 -2.32 -14.13 -14.03
CA GLY A 119 -2.43 -15.56 -14.30
C GLY A 119 -3.42 -16.26 -13.36
N GLN A 120 -3.62 -17.56 -13.56
CA GLN A 120 -4.52 -18.36 -12.71
C GLN A 120 -4.09 -18.42 -11.24
N ALA A 121 -2.79 -18.24 -10.97
CA ALA A 121 -2.20 -18.23 -9.63
C ALA A 121 -2.30 -16.87 -8.92
N GLY A 122 -2.89 -15.85 -9.56
CA GLY A 122 -3.00 -14.50 -9.02
C GLY A 122 -2.36 -13.44 -9.91
N THR A 123 -2.41 -12.20 -9.44
CA THR A 123 -1.79 -11.06 -10.12
C THR A 123 -0.52 -10.67 -9.39
N VAL A 124 0.57 -10.49 -10.14
CA VAL A 124 1.87 -10.04 -9.60
C VAL A 124 2.10 -8.59 -10.02
N ALA A 125 2.54 -7.77 -9.06
CA ALA A 125 2.94 -6.40 -9.29
C ALA A 125 4.34 -6.12 -8.75
N GLN A 126 5.04 -5.20 -9.42
CA GLN A 126 6.31 -4.65 -8.97
C GLN A 126 6.09 -3.26 -8.40
N LEU A 127 6.54 -3.07 -7.17
CA LEU A 127 6.59 -1.78 -6.50
C LEU A 127 8.01 -1.23 -6.59
N ASN A 128 8.13 0.05 -6.95
CA ASN A 128 9.38 0.79 -6.89
C ASN A 128 9.09 2.17 -6.30
N LEU A 129 9.66 2.44 -5.14
CA LEU A 129 9.60 3.73 -4.46
C LEU A 129 11.03 4.21 -4.20
N ASN A 130 11.23 5.51 -4.31
CA ASN A 130 12.48 6.14 -3.90
C ASN A 130 12.22 7.48 -3.21
N THR A 131 13.24 7.92 -2.51
CA THR A 131 13.32 9.26 -1.94
C THR A 131 14.77 9.60 -1.65
N GLY A 132 15.05 10.86 -1.33
CA GLY A 132 16.41 11.27 -1.03
C GLY A 132 16.47 12.63 -0.37
N ILE A 133 17.63 12.88 0.23
CA ILE A 133 17.95 14.15 0.87
C ILE A 133 19.04 14.83 0.04
N LEU A 134 18.72 16.00 -0.49
CA LEU A 134 19.69 16.87 -1.15
C LEU A 134 20.47 17.67 -0.11
N GLY A 135 21.78 17.66 -0.23
CA GLY A 135 22.67 18.60 0.44
C GLY A 135 23.16 19.68 -0.52
N VAL A 136 24.13 20.47 -0.07
CA VAL A 136 24.76 21.49 -0.91
C VAL A 136 25.54 20.80 -2.04
N GLY A 137 24.98 20.85 -3.25
CA GLY A 137 25.62 20.36 -4.48
C GLY A 137 25.69 18.84 -4.65
N ARG A 138 25.14 18.03 -3.73
CA ARG A 138 25.14 16.56 -3.83
C ARG A 138 24.02 15.91 -3.03
N TRP A 139 23.63 14.69 -3.41
CA TRP A 139 22.80 13.82 -2.58
C TRP A 139 23.53 13.46 -1.29
N ARG A 140 22.88 13.69 -0.15
CA ARG A 140 23.37 13.22 1.16
C ARG A 140 22.87 11.83 1.49
N ALA A 141 21.64 11.51 1.07
CA ALA A 141 21.09 10.19 1.22
C ALA A 141 20.14 9.88 0.08
N ILE A 142 20.12 8.62 -0.33
CA ILE A 142 19.17 8.04 -1.28
C ILE A 142 18.60 6.79 -0.62
N TYR A 143 17.29 6.64 -0.70
CA TYR A 143 16.60 5.49 -0.14
C TYR A 143 15.74 4.85 -1.22
N ASP A 144 15.81 3.54 -1.30
CA ASP A 144 15.08 2.74 -2.28
C ASP A 144 14.25 1.68 -1.56
N LEU A 145 13.03 1.47 -2.04
CA LEU A 145 12.16 0.39 -1.63
C LEU A 145 11.62 -0.29 -2.89
N LYS A 146 11.96 -1.57 -3.05
CA LYS A 146 11.54 -2.38 -4.19
C LYS A 146 10.86 -3.64 -3.69
N ALA A 147 9.71 -3.98 -4.26
CA ALA A 147 8.98 -5.17 -3.84
C ALA A 147 8.35 -5.90 -5.03
N THR A 148 8.24 -7.22 -4.90
CA THR A 148 7.35 -8.03 -5.73
C THR A 148 6.17 -8.43 -4.86
N LEU A 149 4.98 -7.98 -5.24
CA LEU A 149 3.74 -8.16 -4.50
C LEU A 149 2.77 -9.02 -5.31
N SER A 150 1.91 -9.74 -4.61
CA SER A 150 0.87 -10.57 -5.19
C SER A 150 -0.48 -10.29 -4.54
N HIS A 151 -1.55 -10.51 -5.29
CA HIS A 151 -2.92 -10.58 -4.79
C HIS A 151 -3.74 -11.63 -5.55
#